data_AF-A0A7W1AE56-F1
#
_entry.id   AF-A0A7W1AE56-F1
#
_cell.length_a   1.000
_cell.length_b   1.000
_cell.length_c   1.000
_cell.angle_alpha   90.00
_cell.angle_beta   90.00
_cell.angle_gamma   90.00
#
_symmetry.space_group_name_H-M   'P 1'
#
loop_
_entity.id
_entity.type
_entity.pdbx_description
1 polymer ?
#
loop_
_entity_poly.entity_id
_entity_poly.type
_entity_poly.pdbx_seq_one_letter_code
_entity_poly.pdbx_strand_id
1 'polypeptide(L)'
;MPAPSAGLTGELVGRTERALDSMLAARSGSPGLRPDPAARLEINTLADFDAADVIAFRVVDTRVRYAVSLRVRRLSAGGDTLVAAAVMVWDSAGAWRQDIFRPTLLRLRGGRLEPWKSRERAVFWRRLQPISDFAFRRDNLWMEQVDVRDASVRWGIVQPRENVVVAAAAVQGPCR
;
A
#
# COMPACT_ATOMS: atom_id res chain seq x y z
N MET A 1 -12.76 -0.28 15.78
CA MET A 1 -13.53 0.02 14.55
C MET A 1 -13.90 -1.28 13.87
N PRO A 2 -15.14 -1.47 13.38
CA PRO A 2 -15.49 -2.65 12.61
C PRO A 2 -14.72 -2.66 11.27
N ALA A 3 -14.44 -3.87 10.76
CA ALA A 3 -13.88 -4.03 9.42
C ALA A 3 -14.88 -3.51 8.36
N PRO A 4 -14.40 -2.97 7.22
CA PRO A 4 -15.27 -2.60 6.11
C PRO A 4 -16.02 -3.82 5.56
N SER A 5 -17.20 -3.59 4.97
CA SER A 5 -17.93 -4.66 4.27
C SER A 5 -17.12 -5.15 3.06
N ALA A 6 -17.39 -6.38 2.60
CA ALA A 6 -16.73 -6.94 1.42
C ALA A 6 -16.96 -6.08 0.16
N GLY A 7 -18.18 -5.57 -0.03
CA GLY A 7 -18.51 -4.68 -1.15
C GLY A 7 -17.70 -3.38 -1.15
N LEU A 8 -17.63 -2.71 0.01
CA LEU A 8 -16.82 -1.50 0.16
C LEU A 8 -15.33 -1.78 -0.02
N THR A 9 -14.85 -2.92 0.49
CA THR A 9 -13.46 -3.37 0.33
C THR A 9 -13.09 -3.50 -1.14
N GLY A 10 -13.89 -4.24 -1.92
CA GLY A 10 -13.65 -4.42 -3.35
C GLY A 10 -13.70 -3.09 -4.13
N GLU A 11 -14.62 -2.20 -3.77
CA GLU A 11 -14.72 -0.88 -4.38
C GLU A 11 -13.48 -0.02 -4.12
N LEU A 12 -13.04 0.06 -2.87
CA LEU A 12 -11.86 0.83 -2.46
C LEU A 12 -10.57 0.28 -3.07
N VAL A 13 -10.44 -1.04 -3.16
CA VAL A 13 -9.33 -1.70 -3.86
C VAL A 13 -9.33 -1.31 -5.34
N GLY A 14 -10.47 -1.45 -6.04
CA GLY A 14 -10.56 -1.10 -7.46
C GLY A 14 -10.32 0.40 -7.73
N ARG A 15 -10.75 1.29 -6.83
CA ARG A 15 -10.42 2.73 -6.90
C ARG A 15 -8.94 3.00 -6.71
N THR A 16 -8.32 2.33 -5.74
CA THR A 16 -6.88 2.42 -5.46
C THR A 16 -6.07 1.91 -6.64
N GLU A 17 -6.48 0.82 -7.25
CA GLU A 17 -5.84 0.25 -8.44
C GLU A 17 -5.86 1.22 -9.63
N ARG A 18 -7.02 1.81 -9.96
CA ARG A 18 -7.13 2.82 -11.03
C ARG A 18 -6.31 4.07 -10.74
N ALA A 19 -6.31 4.54 -9.51
CA ALA A 19 -5.51 5.70 -9.09
C ALA A 19 -4.01 5.41 -9.21
N LEU A 20 -3.58 4.22 -8.78
CA LEU A 20 -2.21 3.73 -8.91
C LEU A 20 -1.77 3.69 -10.37
N ASP A 21 -2.57 3.07 -11.25
CA ASP A 21 -2.26 3.00 -12.69
C ASP A 21 -2.15 4.39 -13.30
N SER A 22 -3.03 5.32 -12.93
CA SER A 22 -2.98 6.72 -13.38
C SER A 22 -1.69 7.42 -12.94
N MET A 23 -1.29 7.22 -11.68
CA MET A 23 -0.05 7.81 -11.13
C MET A 23 1.21 7.23 -11.77
N LEU A 24 1.20 5.93 -12.09
CA LEU A 24 2.31 5.26 -12.76
C LEU A 24 2.41 5.67 -14.22
N ALA A 25 1.28 5.80 -14.93
CA ALA A 25 1.24 6.30 -16.30
C ALA A 25 1.76 7.74 -16.41
N ALA A 26 1.46 8.59 -15.42
CA ALA A 26 1.96 9.96 -15.36
C ALA A 26 3.48 10.05 -15.11
N ARG A 27 4.12 9.00 -14.57
CA ARG A 27 5.59 8.95 -14.44
C ARG A 27 6.17 8.51 -15.78
N SER A 28 6.97 9.39 -16.39
CA SER A 28 7.57 9.25 -17.74
C SER A 28 8.50 8.03 -17.96
N GLY A 29 8.45 7.01 -17.10
CA GLY A 29 9.25 5.79 -17.18
C GLY A 29 8.47 4.48 -17.08
N SER A 30 7.13 4.52 -17.10
CA SER A 30 6.26 3.33 -17.01
C SER A 30 5.14 3.22 -18.08
N PRO A 31 5.32 3.69 -19.34
CA PRO A 31 4.27 3.50 -20.34
C PRO A 31 4.10 2.00 -20.68
N GLY A 32 2.86 1.54 -20.72
CA GLY A 32 2.50 0.19 -21.18
C GLY A 32 2.38 -0.88 -20.11
N LEU A 33 2.22 -0.52 -18.83
CA LEU A 33 1.84 -1.48 -17.80
C LEU A 33 0.42 -1.99 -18.05
N ARG A 34 0.27 -3.32 -18.13
CA ARG A 34 -1.03 -3.99 -18.28
C ARG A 34 -1.30 -4.86 -17.05
N PRO A 35 -2.56 -5.05 -16.64
CA PRO A 35 -2.88 -6.06 -15.62
C PRO A 35 -2.34 -7.44 -16.01
N ASP A 36 -1.82 -8.20 -15.04
CA ASP A 36 -1.49 -9.61 -15.24
C ASP A 36 -2.78 -10.45 -15.07
N PRO A 37 -3.30 -11.11 -16.12
CA PRO A 37 -4.55 -11.85 -16.05
C PRO A 37 -4.45 -13.11 -15.17
N ALA A 38 -3.24 -13.61 -14.89
CA ALA A 38 -3.01 -14.74 -14.00
C ALA A 38 -2.89 -14.31 -12.53
N ALA A 39 -2.87 -13.00 -12.25
CA ALA A 39 -2.75 -12.51 -10.89
C ALA A 39 -4.05 -12.66 -10.11
N ARG A 40 -3.94 -13.20 -8.89
CA ARG A 40 -5.03 -13.26 -7.92
C ARG A 40 -4.65 -12.35 -6.77
N LEU A 41 -5.50 -11.36 -6.52
CA LEU A 41 -5.31 -10.43 -5.43
C LEU A 41 -5.79 -11.06 -4.13
N GLU A 42 -4.87 -11.31 -3.21
CA GLU A 42 -5.20 -11.80 -1.87
C GLU A 42 -5.55 -10.62 -0.96
N ILE A 43 -6.37 -10.85 0.07
CA ILE A 43 -6.74 -9.81 1.03
C ILE A 43 -6.18 -10.18 2.40
N ASN A 44 -5.43 -9.27 3.02
CA ASN A 44 -4.86 -9.37 4.37
C ASN A 44 -3.82 -10.47 4.57
N THR A 45 -2.98 -10.75 3.56
CA THR A 45 -1.89 -11.71 3.67
C THR A 45 -0.52 -11.03 3.60
N LEU A 46 0.44 -11.52 4.41
CA LEU A 46 1.80 -11.01 4.45
C LEU A 46 2.74 -11.69 3.45
N ALA A 47 2.34 -12.86 2.93
CA ALA A 47 3.16 -13.69 2.06
C ALA A 47 2.99 -13.36 0.57
N ASP A 48 1.85 -12.75 0.18
CA ASP A 48 1.51 -12.62 -1.23
C ASP A 48 2.04 -11.33 -1.86
N PHE A 49 2.55 -11.49 -3.08
CA PHE A 49 3.00 -10.39 -3.92
C PHE A 49 1.84 -9.53 -4.43
N ASP A 50 0.70 -10.16 -4.71
CA ASP A 50 -0.57 -9.50 -4.98
C ASP A 50 -1.41 -9.52 -3.72
N ALA A 51 -1.44 -8.39 -3.02
CA ALA A 51 -2.27 -8.30 -1.84
C ALA A 51 -2.85 -6.91 -1.64
N ALA A 52 -4.04 -6.87 -1.05
CA ALA A 52 -4.64 -5.67 -0.51
C ALA A 52 -4.87 -5.82 1.00
N ASP A 53 -4.62 -4.74 1.75
CA ASP A 53 -5.05 -4.59 3.14
C ASP A 53 -5.89 -3.32 3.23
N VAL A 54 -7.12 -3.45 3.74
CA VAL A 54 -8.08 -2.35 3.86
C VAL A 54 -8.49 -2.19 5.30
N ILE A 55 -8.10 -1.06 5.89
CA ILE A 55 -8.32 -0.79 7.30
C ILE A 55 -9.14 0.49 7.50
N ALA A 56 -10.18 0.38 8.32
CA ALA A 56 -10.96 1.53 8.78
C ALA A 56 -10.26 2.18 9.98
N PHE A 57 -10.19 3.51 9.99
CA PHE A 57 -9.62 4.28 11.09
C PHE A 57 -10.36 5.60 11.28
N ARG A 58 -10.38 6.11 12.52
CA ARG A 58 -11.03 7.38 12.88
C ARG A 58 -10.06 8.54 12.68
N VAL A 59 -10.48 9.54 11.91
CA VAL A 59 -9.73 10.80 11.76
C VAL A 59 -10.10 11.79 12.85
N VAL A 60 -11.36 11.78 13.26
CA VAL A 60 -11.96 12.46 14.41
C VAL A 60 -13.17 11.63 14.85
N ASP A 61 -13.72 11.92 16.04
CA ASP A 61 -14.72 11.09 16.76
C ASP A 61 -15.82 10.47 15.87
N THR A 62 -16.36 11.23 14.92
CA THR A 62 -17.47 10.79 14.05
C THR A 62 -17.08 10.51 12.60
N ARG A 63 -15.80 10.66 12.24
CA ARG A 63 -15.33 10.57 10.85
C ARG A 63 -14.37 9.41 10.64
N VAL A 64 -14.83 8.45 9.84
CA VAL A 64 -14.05 7.27 9.43
C VAL A 64 -13.44 7.49 8.06
N ARG A 65 -12.21 7.01 7.90
CA ARG A 65 -11.54 6.86 6.61
C ARG A 65 -11.03 5.43 6.47
N TYR A 66 -10.66 5.07 5.25
CA TYR A 66 -10.18 3.75 4.90
C TYR A 66 -8.80 3.87 4.28
N ALA A 67 -7.79 3.28 4.90
CA ALA A 67 -6.48 3.14 4.29
C ALA A 67 -6.41 1.82 3.53
N VAL A 68 -5.93 1.89 2.29
CA VAL A 68 -5.73 0.75 1.39
C VAL A 68 -4.25 0.64 1.11
N SER A 69 -3.62 -0.43 1.59
CA SER A 69 -2.29 -0.85 1.14
C SER A 69 -2.48 -1.85 0.01
N LEU A 70 -2.06 -1.50 -1.19
CA LEU A 70 -2.25 -2.32 -2.39
C LEU A 70 -0.91 -2.72 -2.97
N ARG A 71 -0.79 -3.99 -3.36
CA ARG A 71 0.24 -4.56 -4.23
C ARG A 71 -0.45 -5.33 -5.34
N VAL A 72 -0.18 -4.97 -6.59
CA VAL A 72 -0.81 -5.60 -7.76
C VAL A 72 0.20 -5.86 -8.85
N ARG A 73 0.13 -7.04 -9.45
CA ARG A 73 0.96 -7.39 -10.59
C ARG A 73 0.56 -6.64 -11.85
N ARG A 74 1.59 -6.31 -12.62
CA ARG A 74 1.52 -5.69 -13.94
C ARG A 74 2.53 -6.37 -14.86
N LEU A 75 2.22 -6.40 -16.15
CA LEU A 75 3.15 -6.79 -17.19
C LEU A 75 3.68 -5.53 -17.86
N SER A 76 4.99 -5.42 -17.99
CA SER A 76 5.63 -4.38 -18.81
C SER A 76 5.52 -4.72 -20.30
N ALA A 77 5.73 -3.72 -21.16
CA ALA A 77 5.79 -3.93 -22.62
C ALA A 77 6.93 -4.90 -23.04
N GLY A 78 7.99 -5.01 -22.24
CA GLY A 78 9.11 -5.95 -22.46
C GLY A 78 8.86 -7.36 -21.93
N GLY A 79 7.69 -7.65 -21.36
CA GLY A 79 7.35 -8.97 -20.83
C GLY A 79 7.75 -9.20 -19.36
N ASP A 80 8.41 -8.25 -18.70
CA ASP A 80 8.69 -8.36 -17.27
C ASP A 80 7.40 -8.32 -16.44
N THR A 81 7.31 -9.22 -15.45
CA THR A 81 6.30 -9.15 -14.39
C THR A 81 6.78 -8.17 -13.32
N LEU A 82 5.97 -7.14 -13.08
CA LEU A 82 6.20 -6.11 -12.08
C LEU A 82 5.11 -6.17 -11.00
N VAL A 83 5.43 -5.68 -9.81
CA VAL A 83 4.46 -5.43 -8.74
C VAL A 83 4.45 -3.93 -8.46
N ALA A 84 3.29 -3.33 -8.68
CA ALA A 84 3.01 -1.95 -8.33
C ALA A 84 2.46 -1.89 -6.90
N ALA A 85 3.03 -1.05 -6.05
CA ALA A 85 2.60 -0.92 -4.66
C ALA A 85 2.31 0.54 -4.28
N ALA A 86 1.26 0.75 -3.49
CA ALA A 86 0.88 2.06 -2.95
C ALA A 86 0.07 1.95 -1.65
N VAL A 87 0.03 3.05 -0.90
CA VAL A 87 -0.89 3.22 0.23
C VAL A 87 -1.68 4.51 0.04
N MET A 88 -3.01 4.38 -0.01
CA MET A 88 -3.93 5.51 -0.20
C MET A 88 -5.03 5.50 0.84
N VAL A 89 -5.54 6.68 1.19
CA VAL A 89 -6.67 6.84 2.11
C VAL A 89 -7.87 7.39 1.36
N TRP A 90 -9.05 6.85 1.66
CA TRP A 90 -10.32 7.22 1.05
C TRP A 90 -11.41 7.50 2.11
N ASP A 91 -12.46 8.26 1.77
CA ASP A 91 -13.77 8.09 2.43
C ASP A 91 -14.50 6.86 1.89
N SER A 92 -15.61 6.51 2.55
CA SER A 92 -16.55 5.48 2.10
C SER A 92 -17.11 5.74 0.69
N ALA A 93 -17.22 7.00 0.26
CA ALA A 93 -17.69 7.35 -1.09
C ALA A 93 -16.58 7.32 -2.15
N GLY A 94 -15.31 7.16 -1.71
CA GLY A 94 -14.11 7.31 -2.52
C GLY A 94 -14.00 8.64 -3.28
N ALA A 95 -14.68 9.69 -2.81
CA ALA A 95 -14.69 11.03 -3.40
C ALA A 95 -13.47 11.84 -2.99
N TRP A 96 -12.95 11.59 -1.79
CA TRP A 96 -11.70 12.16 -1.31
C TRP A 96 -10.61 11.10 -1.24
N ARG A 97 -9.39 11.48 -1.64
CA ARG A 97 -8.20 10.64 -1.65
C ARG A 97 -7.02 11.36 -1.01
N GLN A 98 -6.18 10.62 -0.32
CA GLN A 98 -4.84 11.06 0.04
C GLN A 98 -3.81 9.96 -0.22
N ASP A 99 -2.70 10.33 -0.84
CA ASP A 99 -1.57 9.42 -1.05
C ASP A 99 -0.65 9.52 0.18
N ILE A 100 -0.48 8.41 0.91
CA ILE A 100 0.38 8.40 2.12
C ILE A 100 1.85 8.29 1.70
N PHE A 101 2.11 7.46 0.69
CA PHE A 101 3.45 7.28 0.12
C PHE A 101 3.40 7.25 -1.39
N ARG A 102 4.50 7.73 -2.02
CA ARG A 102 4.69 7.63 -3.47
C ARG A 102 4.63 6.16 -3.89
N PRO A 103 3.90 5.83 -4.98
CA PRO A 103 3.90 4.48 -5.53
C PRO A 103 5.29 3.96 -5.87
N THR A 104 5.46 2.65 -5.75
CA THR A 104 6.69 1.94 -6.10
C THR A 104 6.42 0.85 -7.13
N LEU A 105 7.44 0.58 -7.95
CA LEU A 105 7.44 -0.51 -8.92
C LEU A 105 8.62 -1.44 -8.59
N LEU A 106 8.30 -2.72 -8.46
CA LEU A 106 9.24 -3.78 -8.14
C LEU A 106 9.18 -4.83 -9.25
N ARG A 107 10.29 -5.46 -9.58
CA ARG A 107 10.33 -6.59 -10.52
C ARG A 107 10.07 -7.88 -9.74
N LEU A 108 9.20 -8.75 -10.26
CA LEU A 108 9.02 -10.10 -9.75
C LEU A 108 9.83 -11.08 -10.61
N ARG A 109 10.86 -11.70 -10.03
CA ARG A 109 11.72 -12.67 -10.70
C ARG A 109 11.98 -13.86 -9.79
N GLY A 110 11.73 -15.07 -10.28
CA GLY A 110 11.99 -16.30 -9.51
C GLY A 110 11.30 -16.34 -8.14
N GLY A 111 10.09 -15.80 -8.04
CA GLY A 111 9.35 -15.72 -6.77
C GLY A 111 9.92 -14.72 -5.76
N ARG A 112 10.69 -13.72 -6.21
CA ARG A 112 11.26 -12.67 -5.35
C ARG A 112 11.01 -11.30 -5.96
N LEU A 113 10.82 -10.31 -5.09
CA LEU A 113 10.76 -8.91 -5.49
C LEU A 113 12.16 -8.30 -5.52
N GLU A 114 12.45 -7.58 -6.58
CA GLU A 114 13.71 -6.89 -6.83
C GLU A 114 13.44 -5.42 -7.22
N PRO A 115 14.41 -4.51 -7.04
CA PRO A 115 14.27 -3.14 -7.56
C PRO A 115 14.09 -3.16 -9.09
N TRP A 116 13.04 -2.51 -9.61
CA TRP A 116 12.82 -2.42 -11.06
C TRP A 116 13.88 -1.56 -11.77
N LYS A 117 14.26 -0.44 -11.16
CA LYS A 117 15.32 0.47 -11.62
C LYS A 117 16.18 0.89 -10.44
N SER A 118 17.49 1.06 -10.67
CA SER A 118 18.49 1.32 -9.63
C SER A 118 18.19 2.54 -8.74
N ARG A 119 17.58 3.58 -9.30
CA ARG A 119 17.23 4.84 -8.60
C ARG A 119 15.82 4.87 -8.01
N GLU A 120 14.99 3.86 -8.28
CA GLU A 120 13.64 3.82 -7.73
C GLU A 120 13.63 3.31 -6.29
N ARG A 121 12.57 3.68 -5.56
CA ARG A 121 12.34 3.17 -4.21
C ARG A 121 12.08 1.66 -4.30
N ALA A 122 12.87 0.87 -3.59
CA ALA A 122 12.78 -0.57 -3.54
C ALA A 122 12.00 -1.04 -2.31
N VAL A 123 10.91 -0.34 -1.98
CA VAL A 123 10.13 -0.61 -0.77
C VAL A 123 8.66 -0.83 -1.09
N PHE A 124 7.98 -1.63 -0.28
CA PHE A 124 6.51 -1.73 -0.30
C PHE A 124 5.97 -1.79 1.13
N TRP A 125 4.68 -1.48 1.28
CA TRP A 125 3.99 -1.56 2.57
C TRP A 125 3.20 -2.86 2.65
N ARG A 126 3.39 -3.59 3.76
CA ARG A 126 2.81 -4.92 3.91
C ARG A 126 1.60 -5.02 4.82
N ARG A 127 1.51 -4.16 5.82
CA ARG A 127 0.48 -4.23 6.84
C ARG A 127 0.13 -2.84 7.35
N LEU A 128 -1.16 -2.63 7.62
CA LEU A 128 -1.69 -1.44 8.25
C LEU A 128 -2.44 -1.83 9.53
N GLN A 129 -2.29 -1.05 10.59
CA GLN A 129 -3.07 -1.23 11.81
C GLN A 129 -3.45 0.12 12.42
N PRO A 130 -4.72 0.33 12.81
CA PRO A 130 -5.10 1.56 13.48
C PRO A 130 -4.66 1.48 14.95
N ILE A 131 -3.99 2.51 15.43
CA ILE A 131 -3.62 2.67 16.84
C ILE A 131 -4.41 3.85 17.40
N SER A 132 -5.22 3.59 18.42
CA SER A 132 -6.04 4.64 19.04
C SER A 132 -5.15 5.65 19.77
N ASP A 133 -5.33 6.91 19.41
CA ASP A 133 -4.79 8.07 20.10
C ASP A 133 -5.88 8.63 21.02
N PHE A 134 -5.89 8.15 22.26
CA PHE A 134 -6.95 8.44 23.24
C PHE A 134 -7.02 9.93 23.59
N ALA A 135 -5.89 10.63 23.58
CA ALA A 135 -5.80 12.05 23.92
C ALA A 135 -6.55 12.92 22.89
N PHE A 136 -6.63 12.48 21.64
CA PHE A 136 -7.18 13.25 20.53
C PHE A 136 -8.39 12.60 19.84
N ARG A 137 -8.95 11.52 20.42
CA ARG A 137 -10.13 10.78 19.91
C ARG A 137 -10.04 10.47 18.41
N ARG A 138 -8.86 10.03 17.99
CA ARG A 138 -8.53 9.67 16.60
C ARG A 138 -7.66 8.43 16.60
N ASP A 139 -7.41 7.88 15.42
CA ASP A 139 -6.51 6.75 15.23
C ASP A 139 -5.33 7.21 14.36
N ASN A 140 -4.12 6.79 14.74
CA ASN A 140 -2.93 6.81 13.89
C ASN A 140 -2.83 5.49 13.13
N LEU A 141 -2.05 5.46 12.04
CA LEU A 141 -1.79 4.24 11.30
C LEU A 141 -0.39 3.73 11.60
N TRP A 142 -0.29 2.60 12.27
CA TRP A 142 0.93 1.80 12.25
C TRP A 142 1.05 1.09 10.91
N MET A 143 2.24 1.15 10.34
CA MET A 143 2.51 0.67 8.99
C MET A 143 3.83 -0.08 8.96
N GLU A 144 3.82 -1.20 8.27
CA GLU A 144 5.00 -2.03 8.09
C GLU A 144 5.52 -1.94 6.65
N GLN A 145 6.79 -1.56 6.49
CA GLN A 145 7.49 -1.42 5.22
C GLN A 145 8.55 -2.51 5.08
N VAL A 146 8.65 -3.07 3.88
CA VAL A 146 9.71 -4.00 3.49
C VAL A 146 10.62 -3.31 2.49
N ASP A 147 11.93 -3.32 2.70
CA ASP A 147 12.93 -2.99 1.68
C ASP A 147 13.37 -4.28 0.99
N VAL A 148 13.18 -4.37 -0.33
CA VAL A 148 13.47 -5.60 -1.08
C VAL A 148 14.94 -5.77 -1.41
N ARG A 149 15.78 -4.77 -1.17
CA ARG A 149 17.24 -4.88 -1.39
C ARG A 149 17.90 -5.81 -0.39
N ASP A 150 17.50 -5.70 0.87
CA ASP A 150 18.09 -6.40 2.01
C ASP A 150 17.06 -7.22 2.80
N ALA A 151 15.81 -7.27 2.34
CA ALA A 151 14.67 -7.86 3.05
C ALA A 151 14.45 -7.28 4.45
N SER A 152 14.94 -6.05 4.72
CA SER A 152 14.75 -5.40 6.01
C SER A 152 13.31 -4.94 6.18
N VAL A 153 12.84 -5.02 7.43
CA VAL A 153 11.52 -4.56 7.83
C VAL A 153 11.67 -3.30 8.67
N ARG A 154 10.96 -2.26 8.26
CA ARG A 154 10.84 -1.00 8.99
C ARG A 154 9.39 -0.80 9.35
N TRP A 155 9.12 -0.17 10.48
CA TRP A 155 7.76 0.23 10.80
C TRP A 155 7.71 1.71 11.16
N GLY A 156 6.54 2.31 10.94
CA GLY A 156 6.27 3.69 11.30
C GLY A 156 4.83 3.89 11.72
N ILE A 157 4.60 4.94 12.51
CA ILE A 157 3.26 5.41 12.86
C ILE A 157 3.06 6.72 12.10
N VAL A 158 2.03 6.77 11.26
CA VAL A 158 1.69 7.96 10.47
C VAL A 158 0.36 8.51 10.95
N GLN A 159 0.30 9.82 11.13
CA GLN A 159 -0.95 10.56 11.27
C GLN A 159 -1.43 10.98 9.88
N PRO A 160 -2.49 10.35 9.32
CA PRO A 160 -2.81 10.51 7.91
C PRO A 160 -3.19 11.94 7.55
N ARG A 161 -3.92 12.66 8.42
CA ARG A 161 -4.36 14.04 8.13
C ARG A 161 -3.22 15.00 7.77
N GLU A 162 -2.04 14.81 8.35
CA GLU A 162 -0.92 15.74 8.23
C GLU A 162 0.31 15.11 7.56
N ASN A 163 0.24 13.82 7.18
CA ASN A 163 1.39 13.02 6.74
C ASN A 163 2.59 13.09 7.73
N VAL A 164 2.30 13.29 9.02
CA VAL A 164 3.33 13.36 10.05
C VAL A 164 3.72 11.95 10.46
N VAL A 165 5.01 11.64 10.38
CA VAL A 165 5.59 10.45 10.98
C VAL A 165 5.72 10.71 12.48
N VAL A 166 4.94 10.01 13.28
CA VAL A 166 4.87 10.16 14.74
C VAL A 166 5.93 9.30 15.44
N ALA A 167 6.28 8.16 14.84
CA ALA A 167 7.38 7.31 15.27
C ALA A 167 7.87 6.44 14.09
N ALA A 168 9.15 6.07 14.08
CA ALA A 168 9.70 5.11 13.14
C ALA A 168 10.83 4.31 13.78
N ALA A 169 10.94 3.02 13.46
CA ALA A 169 12.08 2.21 13.84
C ALA A 169 12.49 1.26 12.71
N ALA A 170 13.79 0.98 12.64
CA ALA A 170 14.33 -0.11 11.86
C ALA A 170 14.40 -1.35 12.76
N VAL A 171 13.77 -2.45 12.34
CA VAL A 171 13.92 -3.72 13.03
C VAL A 171 15.05 -4.47 12.33
N GLN A 172 16.15 -4.71 13.04
CA GLN A 172 17.19 -5.60 12.54
C GLN A 172 16.83 -7.05 12.88
N GLY A 173 16.74 -7.89 11.86
CA GLY A 173 16.51 -9.34 12.00
C GLY A 173 15.22 -9.83 11.33
N PRO A 174 15.10 -11.15 11.08
CA PRO A 174 13.91 -11.72 10.47
C PRO A 174 12.70 -11.63 11.42
N CYS A 175 11.56 -11.14 10.92
CA CYS A 175 10.28 -11.32 11.59
C CYS A 175 9.96 -12.83 11.62
N ARG A 176 9.96 -13.44 12.80
CA ARG A 176 9.46 -14.79 13.02
C ARG A 176 7.96 -14.77 13.23
#